data_AF-A0A6V8D3G6-F1
#
_entry.id   AF-A0A6V8D3G6-F1
#
_cell.length_a   1.000
_cell.length_b   1.000
_cell.length_c   1.000
_cell.angle_alpha   90.00
_cell.angle_beta   90.00
_cell.angle_gamma   90.00
#
_symmetry.space_group_name_H-M   'P 1'
#
loop_
_entity.id
_entity.type
_entity.pdbx_description
1 polymer ?
#
loop_
_entity_poly.entity_id
_entity_poly.type
_entity_poly.pdbx_seq_one_letter_code
_entity_poly.pdbx_strand_id
1 'polypeptide(L)'
;MEESWEDVSWQEDEPLKEWYVEYIAVVNQEKFHHMTVVYGEDLQDAQRSLLHEVRRMYSTSVESIDITVVKMKQTSGTTDAALFEGMFVP
;
A
#
# COMPACT_ATOMS: atom_id res chain seq x y z
N MET A 1 -6.68 -4.45 50.63
CA MET A 1 -7.32 -4.45 49.30
C MET A 1 -6.22 -4.11 48.34
N GLU A 2 -5.66 -5.12 47.70
CA GLU A 2 -4.65 -4.96 46.65
C GLU A 2 -5.41 -4.79 45.34
N GLU A 3 -5.15 -3.69 44.64
CA GLU A 3 -5.79 -3.34 43.38
C GLU A 3 -5.35 -4.37 42.32
N SER A 4 -6.30 -5.18 41.83
CA SER A 4 -6.04 -6.19 40.81
C SER A 4 -5.78 -5.49 39.47
N TRP A 5 -4.55 -5.61 38.97
CA TRP A 5 -4.09 -5.10 37.68
C TRP A 5 -4.55 -5.96 36.49
N GLU A 6 -5.72 -6.62 36.60
CA GLU A 6 -6.17 -7.67 35.68
C GLU A 6 -6.94 -7.19 34.44
N ASP A 7 -6.93 -5.90 34.13
CA ASP A 7 -7.67 -5.35 32.96
C ASP A 7 -6.81 -4.47 32.05
N VAL A 8 -5.53 -4.83 31.85
CA VAL A 8 -4.78 -4.27 30.72
C VAL A 8 -4.99 -5.19 29.51
N SER A 9 -6.08 -4.97 28.78
CA SER A 9 -6.20 -5.52 27.42
C SER A 9 -5.14 -4.84 26.55
N TRP A 10 -4.01 -5.51 26.34
CA TRP A 10 -3.07 -5.13 25.30
C TRP A 10 -3.85 -5.18 23.99
N GLN A 11 -4.18 -4.02 23.41
CA GLN A 11 -4.67 -3.97 22.05
C GLN A 11 -3.56 -4.57 21.20
N GLU A 12 -3.77 -5.79 20.73
CA GLU A 12 -2.89 -6.41 19.76
C GLU A 12 -2.85 -5.47 18.55
N ASP A 13 -1.69 -4.86 18.27
CA ASP A 13 -1.48 -4.07 17.07
C ASP A 13 -1.95 -4.93 15.88
N GLU A 14 -2.92 -4.42 15.09
CA GLU A 14 -3.39 -5.18 13.93
C GLU A 14 -2.20 -5.45 12.99
N PRO A 15 -2.05 -6.68 12.47
CA PRO A 15 -0.94 -6.99 11.59
C PRO A 15 -0.99 -6.07 10.35
N LEU A 16 0.15 -5.45 10.02
CA LEU A 16 0.30 -4.60 8.84
C LEU A 16 -0.21 -5.35 7.60
N LYS A 17 -1.26 -4.82 6.98
CA LYS A 17 -1.84 -5.38 5.77
C LYS A 17 -1.03 -4.90 4.57
N GLU A 18 -0.88 -5.77 3.58
CA GLU A 18 -0.26 -5.43 2.32
C GLU A 18 -1.34 -4.92 1.35
N TRP A 19 -1.04 -3.85 0.61
CA TRP A 19 -1.96 -3.19 -0.30
C TRP A 19 -1.32 -3.02 -1.67
N TYR A 20 -1.94 -3.61 -2.68
CA TYR A 20 -1.63 -3.33 -4.08
C TYR A 20 -2.24 -1.97 -4.47
N VAL A 21 -1.42 -1.13 -5.09
CA VAL A 21 -1.82 0.19 -5.55
C VAL A 21 -1.41 0.40 -6.99
N GLU A 22 -2.39 0.74 -7.82
CA GLU A 22 -2.24 1.18 -9.20
C GLU A 22 -2.62 2.65 -9.27
N TYR A 23 -1.71 3.50 -9.74
CA TYR A 23 -1.95 4.94 -9.82
C TYR A 23 -1.31 5.56 -11.05
N ILE A 24 -1.90 6.66 -11.49
CA ILE A 24 -1.38 7.50 -12.57
C ILE A 24 -0.88 8.78 -11.94
N ALA A 25 0.39 9.10 -12.16
CA ALA A 25 0.99 10.38 -11.81
C ALA A 25 1.08 11.27 -13.04
N VAL A 26 0.59 12.51 -12.93
CA VAL A 26 0.74 13.54 -13.95
C VAL A 26 1.77 14.54 -13.48
N VAL A 27 2.89 14.62 -14.20
CA VAL A 27 4.07 15.42 -13.86
C VAL A 27 4.43 16.21 -15.10
N ASN A 28 4.40 17.54 -15.04
CA ASN A 28 4.68 18.41 -16.19
C ASN A 28 3.89 18.02 -17.47
N GLN A 29 2.60 17.70 -17.31
CA GLN A 29 1.69 17.21 -18.37
C GLN A 29 1.99 15.81 -18.93
N GLU A 30 3.06 15.14 -18.49
CA GLU A 30 3.34 13.75 -18.82
C GLU A 30 2.66 12.81 -17.83
N LYS A 31 2.13 11.69 -18.34
CA LYS A 31 1.44 10.69 -17.53
C LYS A 31 2.33 9.48 -17.32
N PHE A 32 2.50 9.10 -16.07
CA PHE A 32 3.25 7.92 -15.66
C PHE A 32 2.30 6.95 -14.97
N HIS A 33 2.27 5.71 -15.45
CA HIS A 33 1.46 4.65 -14.87
C HIS A 33 2.33 3.79 -13.96
N HIS A 34 1.93 3.66 -12.70
CA HIS A 34 2.69 2.97 -11.66
C HIS A 34 1.86 1.89 -10.97
N MET A 35 2.56 0.82 -10.61
CA MET A 35 2.05 -0.24 -9.75
C MET A 35 3.05 -0.41 -8.60
N THR A 36 2.56 -0.30 -7.37
CA THR A 36 3.37 -0.47 -6.16
C THR A 36 2.63 -1.28 -5.10
N VAL A 37 3.35 -1.67 -4.07
CA VAL A 37 2.83 -2.36 -2.89
C VAL A 37 3.20 -1.55 -1.66
N VAL A 38 2.19 -1.17 -0.87
CA VAL A 38 2.36 -0.41 0.36
C VAL A 38 1.81 -1.20 1.55
N TYR A 39 2.31 -0.88 2.74
CA TYR A 39 1.85 -1.50 3.98
C TYR A 39 1.07 -0.48 4.81
N GLY A 40 -0.02 -0.94 5.43
CA GLY A 40 -0.83 -0.12 6.33
C GLY A 40 -1.91 -0.93 7.02
N GLU A 41 -2.29 -0.50 8.21
CA GLU A 41 -3.31 -1.16 9.04
C GLU A 41 -4.71 -1.06 8.40
N ASP A 42 -4.97 0.05 7.72
CA ASP A 42 -6.20 0.34 7.00
C ASP A 42 -5.97 1.09 5.68
N LEU A 43 -7.06 1.42 4.99
CA LEU A 43 -7.00 2.14 3.71
C LEU A 43 -6.37 3.54 3.84
N GLN A 44 -6.61 4.25 4.94
CA GLN A 44 -6.06 5.60 5.15
C GLN A 44 -4.55 5.53 5.38
N ASP A 45 -4.09 4.55 6.15
CA ASP A 45 -2.67 4.35 6.37
C ASP A 45 -1.95 3.92 5.09
N ALA A 46 -2.56 3.04 4.28
CA ALA A 46 -2.07 2.71 2.94
C ALA A 46 -1.98 3.95 2.02
N GLN A 47 -2.97 4.86 2.06
CA GLN A 47 -2.93 6.12 1.33
C GLN A 47 -1.79 7.04 1.81
N ARG A 48 -1.55 7.12 3.12
CA ARG A 48 -0.43 7.89 3.67
C ARG A 48 0.91 7.33 3.22
N SER A 49 1.07 6.01 3.28
CA SER A 49 2.26 5.29 2.79
C SER A 49 2.53 5.59 1.31
N LEU A 50 1.48 5.53 0.46
CA LEU A 50 1.57 5.91 -0.96
C LEU A 50 2.05 7.36 -1.15
N LEU A 51 1.45 8.31 -0.43
CA LEU A 51 1.83 9.73 -0.53
C LEU A 51 3.29 9.95 -0.13
N HIS A 52 3.78 9.27 0.89
CA HIS A 52 5.19 9.34 1.30
C HIS A 52 6.13 8.79 0.22
N GLU A 53 5.75 7.70 -0.46
CA GLU A 53 6.52 7.13 -1.56
C GLU A 53 6.56 8.06 -2.78
N VAL A 54 5.40 8.56 -3.23
CA VAL A 54 5.29 9.51 -4.34
C VAL A 54 6.12 10.77 -4.05
N ARG A 55 6.01 11.33 -2.83
CA ARG A 55 6.79 12.51 -2.45
C ARG A 55 8.29 12.25 -2.57
N ARG A 56 8.78 11.08 -2.13
CA ARG A 56 10.20 10.69 -2.25
C ARG A 56 10.63 10.52 -3.70
N MET A 57 9.77 9.93 -4.52
CA MET A 57 10.09 9.64 -5.92
C MET A 57 10.25 10.90 -6.78
N TYR A 58 9.48 11.95 -6.48
CA TYR A 58 9.46 13.17 -7.28
C TYR A 58 10.00 14.42 -6.56
N SER A 59 10.72 14.25 -5.44
CA SER A 59 11.11 15.34 -4.51
C SER A 59 11.93 16.49 -5.11
N THR A 60 12.43 16.36 -6.33
CA THR A 60 13.47 17.25 -6.89
C THR A 60 13.13 17.90 -8.23
N SER A 61 11.97 17.61 -8.83
CA SER A 61 11.77 17.93 -10.27
C SER A 61 10.43 18.58 -10.64
N VAL A 62 9.56 18.89 -9.67
CA VAL A 62 8.18 19.32 -9.98
C VAL A 62 7.58 20.25 -8.93
N GLU A 63 6.87 21.30 -9.38
CA GLU A 63 6.09 22.20 -8.50
C GLU A 63 4.81 21.54 -7.97
N SER A 64 4.13 20.76 -8.80
CA SER A 64 2.91 20.04 -8.45
C SER A 64 2.81 18.72 -9.19
N ILE A 65 2.12 17.76 -8.58
CA ILE A 65 1.90 16.43 -9.14
C ILE A 65 0.46 16.05 -8.85
N ASP A 66 -0.27 15.70 -9.90
CA ASP A 66 -1.61 15.15 -9.76
C ASP A 66 -1.52 13.63 -9.73
N ILE A 67 -2.05 13.03 -8.66
CA ILE A 67 -2.11 11.58 -8.50
C ILE A 67 -3.56 11.12 -8.61
N THR A 68 -3.81 10.18 -9.52
CA THR A 68 -5.09 9.48 -9.62
C THR A 68 -4.88 8.01 -9.26
N VAL A 69 -5.49 7.57 -8.16
CA VAL A 69 -5.50 6.15 -7.79
C VAL A 69 -6.52 5.43 -8.66
N VAL A 70 -6.06 4.46 -9.46
CA VAL A 70 -6.89 3.64 -10.34
C VAL A 70 -7.46 2.45 -9.57
N LYS A 71 -6.62 1.80 -8.76
CA LYS A 71 -6.99 0.65 -7.94
C LYS A 71 -6.17 0.63 -6.67
N MET A 72 -6.83 0.42 -5.53
CA MET A 72 -6.16 0.18 -4.26
C MET A 72 -6.90 -0.97 -3.59
N LYS A 73 -6.21 -2.08 -3.35
CA LYS A 73 -6.79 -3.31 -2.80
C LYS A 73 -5.82 -3.96 -1.83
N GLN A 74 -6.34 -4.40 -0.69
CA GLN A 74 -5.60 -5.27 0.20
C GLN A 74 -5.29 -6.58 -0.54
N THR A 75 -4.03 -7.01 -0.50
CA THR A 75 -3.62 -8.31 -1.03
C THR A 75 -3.84 -9.37 0.05
N SER A 76 -4.21 -10.56 -0.39
CA SER A 76 -4.22 -11.76 0.44
C SER A 76 -3.06 -12.63 -0.02
N GLY A 77 -2.26 -13.15 0.93
CA GLY A 77 -1.12 -14.03 0.63
C GLY A 77 -1.48 -15.36 -0.04
N THR A 78 -2.76 -15.60 -0.32
CA THR A 78 -3.24 -16.71 -1.13
C THR A 78 -3.05 -16.40 -2.62
N THR A 79 -1.86 -16.69 -3.13
CA THR A 79 -1.66 -16.81 -4.58
C THR A 79 -2.06 -18.22 -5.00
N ASP A 80 -2.98 -18.34 -5.96
CA ASP A 80 -3.30 -19.64 -6.53
C ASP A 80 -2.14 -20.07 -7.43
N ALA A 81 -1.35 -21.04 -6.97
CA ALA A 81 -0.23 -21.58 -7.73
C ALA A 81 -0.66 -22.13 -9.09
N ALA A 82 -1.93 -22.56 -9.24
CA ALA A 82 -2.48 -23.02 -10.50
C ALA A 82 -2.58 -21.91 -11.56
N LEU A 83 -2.55 -20.62 -11.19
CA LEU A 83 -2.51 -19.51 -12.15
C LEU A 83 -1.18 -19.45 -12.93
N PHE A 84 -0.13 -20.11 -12.44
CA PHE A 84 1.19 -20.14 -13.05
C PHE A 84 1.54 -21.52 -13.64
N GLU A 85 0.72 -22.56 -13.40
CA GLU A 85 0.89 -23.87 -14.03
C GLU A 85 0.55 -23.77 -15.53
N GLY A 86 1.57 -24.01 -16.37
CA GLY A 86 1.43 -24.01 -17.84
C GLY A 86 1.96 -22.76 -18.56
N MET A 87 2.42 -21.72 -17.85
CA MET A 87 3.09 -20.56 -18.47
C MET A 87 4.58 -20.76 -18.71
N PHE A 88 5.16 -21.86 -18.25
CA PHE A 88 6.52 -22.28 -18.58
C PHE A 88 6.46 -23.39 -19.65
N VAL A 89 6.63 -23.00 -20.91
CA VAL A 89 7.10 -23.92 -21.95
C VAL A 89 8.62 -23.70 -22.04
N PRO A 90 9.45 -24.74 -21.83
CA PRO A 90 10.92 -24.62 -21.82
C PRO A 90 11.51 -24.17 -23.16
#